data_AF-A0A2N5CQF7-F1
#
_entry.id   AF-A0A2N5CQF7-F1
#
_cell.length_a   1.000
_cell.length_b   1.000
_cell.length_c   1.000
_cell.angle_alpha   90.00
_cell.angle_beta   90.00
_cell.angle_gamma   90.00
#
_symmetry.space_group_name_H-M   'P 1'
#
loop_
_entity.id
_entity.type
_entity.pdbx_description
1 polymer ?
#
loop_
_entity_poly.entity_id
_entity_poly.type
_entity_poly.pdbx_seq_one_letter_code
_entity_poly.pdbx_strand_id
1 'polypeptide(L)'
;MFADAPPPPNDTARSAVVCIKAEGRRPLQFSGKLEGKRPQPGAFDLPLKAGVEQCNNLLRSKIATWTLTVNTPGFTPCRLPAPEFGQRVVYSAKATARGLSCAPIHKSPIGTWKK
;
A
#
# COMPACT_ATOMS: atom_id res chain seq x y z
N MET A 1 4.25 -32.98 26.81
CA MET A 1 4.33 -32.79 25.35
C MET A 1 3.43 -31.62 25.03
N PHE A 2 3.98 -30.41 24.95
CA PHE A 2 3.17 -29.21 24.72
C PHE A 2 2.71 -29.24 23.27
N ALA A 3 1.39 -29.27 23.07
CA ALA A 3 0.78 -29.24 21.76
C ALA A 3 1.22 -27.96 21.02
N ASP A 4 1.87 -28.15 19.89
CA ASP A 4 2.09 -27.14 18.87
C ASP A 4 0.71 -26.67 18.40
N ALA A 5 0.23 -25.57 18.97
CA ALA A 5 -1.00 -24.94 18.51
C ALA A 5 -0.74 -24.44 17.09
N PRO A 6 -1.54 -24.85 16.08
CA PRO A 6 -1.39 -24.31 14.73
C PRO A 6 -1.53 -22.78 14.81
N PRO A 7 -0.68 -22.01 14.10
CA PRO A 7 -0.83 -20.56 14.06
C PRO A 7 -2.28 -20.22 13.67
N PRO A 8 -2.90 -19.19 14.27
CA PRO A 8 -4.28 -18.84 13.97
C PRO A 8 -4.46 -18.75 12.45
N PRO A 9 -5.60 -19.21 11.90
CA PRO A 9 -5.80 -19.20 10.45
C PRO A 9 -5.53 -17.79 9.96
N ASN A 10 -4.50 -17.68 9.12
CA ASN A 10 -4.05 -16.43 8.52
C ASN A 10 -5.15 -15.89 7.59
N ASP A 11 -6.19 -15.27 8.15
CA ASP A 11 -7.17 -14.45 7.41
C ASP A 11 -6.47 -13.22 6.76
N THR A 12 -5.18 -13.02 7.07
CA THR A 12 -4.23 -12.16 6.38
C THR A 12 -4.11 -12.44 4.87
N ALA A 13 -4.50 -13.62 4.36
CA ALA A 13 -4.59 -13.85 2.91
C ALA A 13 -5.66 -12.98 2.21
N ARG A 14 -6.57 -12.36 2.98
CA ARG A 14 -7.61 -11.44 2.50
C ARG A 14 -7.23 -9.98 2.68
N SER A 15 -6.05 -9.65 3.18
CA SER A 15 -5.60 -8.27 3.32
C SER A 15 -4.18 -8.09 2.78
N ALA A 16 -3.89 -6.92 2.23
CA ALA A 16 -2.55 -6.52 1.86
C ALA A 16 -2.20 -5.27 2.69
N VAL A 17 -0.98 -5.16 3.19
CA VAL A 17 -0.56 -3.91 3.86
C VAL A 17 0.31 -3.16 2.89
N VAL A 18 -0.07 -1.93 2.56
CA VAL A 18 0.76 -1.08 1.70
C VAL A 18 1.23 0.12 2.48
N CYS A 19 2.54 0.25 2.58
CA CYS A 19 3.17 1.39 3.23
C CYS A 19 3.84 2.26 2.18
N ILE A 20 3.59 3.56 2.23
CA ILE A 20 4.31 4.51 1.39
C ILE A 20 5.21 5.36 2.27
N LYS A 21 6.49 5.38 1.93
CA LYS A 21 7.49 6.25 2.53
C LYS A 21 7.64 7.48 1.65
N ALA A 22 7.18 8.63 2.12
CA ALA A 22 7.38 9.88 1.42
C ALA A 22 8.81 10.40 1.65
N GLU A 23 9.60 10.43 0.59
CA GLU A 23 10.97 10.95 0.58
C GLU A 23 11.03 12.30 -0.12
N GLY A 24 11.46 13.32 0.63
CA GLY A 24 11.60 14.70 0.15
C GLY A 24 10.73 15.68 0.92
N ARG A 25 10.82 16.96 0.56
CA ARG A 25 10.09 18.06 1.22
C ARG A 25 8.71 18.35 0.63
N ARG A 26 8.33 17.67 -0.46
CA ARG A 26 7.07 17.93 -1.16
C ARG A 26 5.92 17.11 -0.56
N PRO A 27 4.71 17.68 -0.49
CA PRO A 27 3.53 16.93 -0.07
C PRO A 27 3.21 15.89 -1.14
N LEU A 28 3.16 14.62 -0.73
CA LEU A 28 2.70 13.52 -1.58
C LEU A 28 1.30 13.13 -1.10
N GLN A 29 0.44 12.73 -2.02
CA GLN A 29 -0.87 12.18 -1.72
C GLN A 29 -0.90 10.74 -2.20
N PHE A 30 -1.30 9.85 -1.32
CA PHE A 30 -1.49 8.44 -1.63
C PHE A 30 -2.97 8.17 -1.77
N SER A 31 -3.38 7.86 -3.00
CA SER A 31 -4.74 7.50 -3.30
C SER A 31 -4.79 6.02 -3.68
N GLY A 32 -5.76 5.29 -3.15
CA GLY A 32 -6.04 3.92 -3.56
C GLY A 32 -7.49 3.77 -3.90
N LYS A 33 -7.79 3.13 -5.02
CA LYS A 33 -9.17 2.85 -5.46
C LYS A 33 -9.30 1.40 -5.88
N LEU A 34 -10.47 0.82 -5.63
CA LEU A 34 -10.83 -0.49 -6.14
C LEU A 34 -11.36 -0.33 -7.57
N GLU A 35 -10.55 -0.72 -8.57
CA GLU A 35 -10.99 -0.80 -9.96
C GLU A 35 -11.57 -2.17 -10.24
N GLY A 36 -12.87 -2.21 -10.50
CA GLY A 36 -13.60 -3.42 -10.87
C GLY A 36 -14.73 -3.09 -11.85
N LYS A 37 -15.52 -4.10 -12.24
CA LYS A 37 -16.65 -3.93 -13.16
C LYS A 37 -17.74 -2.97 -12.65
N ARG A 38 -17.75 -2.67 -11.34
CA ARG A 38 -18.67 -1.74 -10.70
C ARG A 38 -17.89 -0.73 -9.86
N PRO A 39 -18.32 0.55 -9.79
CA PRO A 39 -17.74 1.52 -8.88
C PRO A 39 -17.89 1.00 -7.45
N GLN A 40 -16.74 0.80 -6.79
CA GLN A 40 -16.67 0.27 -5.43
C GLN A 40 -16.45 1.42 -4.45
N PRO A 41 -17.24 1.52 -3.37
CA PRO A 41 -16.89 2.36 -2.23
C PRO A 41 -15.63 1.78 -1.58
N GLY A 42 -14.66 2.63 -1.28
CA GLY A 42 -13.34 2.20 -0.81
C GLY A 42 -12.18 2.95 -1.45
N ALA A 43 -12.45 3.91 -2.34
CA ALA A 43 -11.44 4.88 -2.69
C ALA A 43 -11.02 5.65 -1.43
N PHE A 44 -9.72 5.67 -1.16
CA PHE A 44 -9.14 6.48 -0.11
C PHE A 44 -8.14 7.44 -0.73
N ASP A 45 -8.03 8.62 -0.14
CA ASP A 45 -6.96 9.57 -0.41
C ASP A 45 -6.38 9.98 0.94
N LEU A 46 -5.09 9.71 1.12
CA LEU A 46 -4.37 10.04 2.33
C LEU A 46 -3.16 10.91 1.97
N PRO A 47 -3.05 12.12 2.53
CA PRO A 47 -1.84 12.90 2.42
C PRO A 47 -0.71 12.18 3.17
N LEU A 48 0.39 11.93 2.47
CA LEU A 48 1.59 11.35 3.03
C LEU A 48 2.43 12.42 3.69
N LYS A 49 2.89 12.14 4.91
CA LYS A 49 3.82 13.01 5.63
C LYS A 49 5.26 12.69 5.25
N ALA A 50 6.02 13.72 4.91
CA ALA A 50 7.45 13.60 4.65
C ALA A 50 8.18 12.95 5.84
N GLY A 51 9.00 11.94 5.57
CA GLY A 51 9.77 11.23 6.59
C GLY A 51 8.98 10.21 7.42
N VAL A 52 7.70 9.98 7.12
CA VAL A 52 6.87 8.97 7.80
C VAL A 52 6.45 7.89 6.80
N GLU A 53 6.53 6.63 7.22
CA GLU A 53 5.93 5.51 6.50
C GLU A 53 4.45 5.42 6.84
N GLN A 54 3.59 5.75 5.87
CA GLN A 54 2.16 5.70 6.06
C GLN A 54 1.63 4.38 5.50
N CYS A 55 1.23 3.49 6.40
CA CYS A 55 0.71 2.17 6.08
C CYS A 55 -0.81 2.18 6.03
N ASN A 56 -1.38 1.60 4.98
CA ASN A 56 -2.80 1.33 4.86
C ASN A 56 -3.06 -0.16 4.68
N ASN A 57 -4.07 -0.69 5.37
CA ASN A 57 -4.52 -2.06 5.19
C ASN A 57 -5.59 -2.10 4.09
N LEU A 58 -5.35 -2.93 3.08
CA LEU A 58 -6.17 -3.07 1.90
C LEU A 58 -6.86 -4.42 1.93
N LEU A 59 -8.18 -4.40 2.03
CA LEU A 59 -8.97 -5.63 2.02
C LEU A 59 -9.13 -6.14 0.60
N ARG A 60 -8.95 -7.44 0.41
CA ARG A 60 -9.15 -8.12 -0.87
C ARG A 60 -10.61 -8.05 -1.26
N SER A 61 -10.89 -7.37 -2.37
CA SER A 61 -12.19 -7.46 -3.00
C SER A 61 -12.21 -8.63 -3.98
N LYS A 62 -13.31 -9.39 -4.00
CA LYS A 62 -13.49 -10.50 -4.97
C LYS A 62 -13.81 -10.00 -6.39
N ILE A 63 -14.24 -8.75 -6.51
CA ILE A 63 -14.80 -8.20 -7.76
C ILE A 63 -14.07 -6.95 -8.26
N ALA A 64 -12.98 -6.56 -7.59
CA ALA A 64 -12.18 -5.39 -7.94
C ALA A 64 -10.72 -5.56 -7.52
N THR A 65 -9.83 -4.89 -8.23
CA THR A 65 -8.38 -4.87 -7.99
C THR A 65 -7.99 -3.51 -7.42
N TRP A 66 -7.14 -3.50 -6.39
CA TRP A 66 -6.61 -2.25 -5.86
C TRP A 66 -5.66 -1.60 -6.86
N THR A 67 -5.99 -0.38 -7.26
CA THR A 67 -5.12 0.50 -8.00
C THR A 67 -4.65 1.59 -7.07
N LEU A 68 -3.34 1.63 -6.87
CA LEU A 68 -2.67 2.49 -5.92
C LEU A 68 -1.89 3.54 -6.70
N THR A 69 -2.03 4.79 -6.33
CA THR A 69 -1.41 5.92 -7.04
C THR A 69 -0.87 6.89 -6.02
N VAL A 70 0.37 7.32 -6.22
CA VAL A 70 0.92 8.46 -5.50
C VAL A 70 0.83 9.66 -6.44
N ASN A 71 0.17 10.71 -6.00
CA ASN A 71 0.13 11.98 -6.69
C ASN A 71 0.98 12.99 -5.91
N THR A 72 1.46 14.01 -6.61
CA THR A 72 2.01 15.20 -5.97
C THR A 72 1.70 16.40 -6.86
N PRO A 73 1.39 17.57 -6.28
CA PRO A 73 1.12 18.75 -7.08
C PRO A 73 2.33 19.13 -7.94
N GLY A 74 2.09 19.26 -9.25
CA GLY A 74 3.09 19.68 -10.24
C GLY A 74 3.93 18.54 -10.87
N PHE A 75 3.63 17.27 -10.59
CA PHE A 75 4.26 16.13 -11.27
C PHE A 75 3.26 15.07 -11.71
N THR A 76 3.67 14.24 -12.66
CA THR A 76 2.89 13.09 -13.13
C THR A 76 2.66 12.11 -11.98
N PRO A 77 1.41 11.66 -11.76
CA PRO A 77 1.11 10.67 -10.74
C PRO A 77 1.75 9.33 -11.08
N CYS A 78 2.25 8.67 -10.06
CA CYS A 78 3.00 7.43 -10.17
C CYS A 78 2.10 6.28 -9.70
N ARG A 79 1.80 5.35 -10.63
CA ARG A 79 1.01 4.15 -10.32
C ARG A 79 1.88 3.10 -9.68
N LEU A 80 1.42 2.59 -8.56
CA LEU A 80 2.03 1.49 -7.85
C LEU A 80 1.42 0.17 -8.33
N PRO A 81 2.21 -0.90 -8.44
CA PRO A 81 1.68 -2.22 -8.78
C PRO A 81 0.67 -2.67 -7.71
N ALA A 82 -0.29 -3.48 -8.15
CA ALA A 82 -1.29 -4.05 -7.25
C ALA A 82 -0.57 -4.88 -6.16
N PRO A 83 -0.90 -4.66 -4.88
CA PRO A 83 -0.23 -5.36 -3.81
C PRO A 83 -0.69 -6.81 -3.73
N GLU A 84 0.24 -7.70 -3.37
CA GLU A 84 -0.07 -9.09 -3.13
C GLU A 84 -0.73 -9.24 -1.74
N PHE A 85 -1.95 -9.78 -1.72
CA PHE A 85 -2.67 -10.07 -0.49
C PHE A 85 -1.95 -11.17 0.30
N GLY A 86 -1.86 -11.03 1.62
CA GLY A 86 -0.97 -11.80 2.49
C GLY A 86 0.42 -11.20 2.66
N GLN A 87 0.76 -10.15 1.91
CA GLN A 87 2.06 -9.48 1.98
C GLN A 87 1.91 -7.99 2.35
N ARG A 88 2.92 -7.50 3.07
CA ARG A 88 3.21 -6.10 3.28
C ARG A 88 4.18 -5.65 2.20
N VAL A 89 3.84 -4.62 1.45
CA VAL A 89 4.73 -3.97 0.49
C VAL A 89 4.96 -2.54 0.93
N VAL A 90 6.23 -2.17 1.06
CA VAL A 90 6.65 -0.81 1.33
C VAL A 90 7.14 -0.21 0.03
N TYR A 91 6.60 0.93 -0.36
CA TYR A 91 7.04 1.71 -1.51
C TYR A 91 7.70 2.99 -1.03
N SER A 92 8.85 3.33 -1.58
CA SER A 92 9.36 4.70 -1.50
C SER A 92 8.68 5.52 -2.58
N ALA A 93 8.18 6.70 -2.22
CA ALA A 93 7.72 7.71 -3.15
C ALA A 93 8.59 8.96 -2.97
N LYS A 94 9.32 9.33 -4.01
CA LYS A 94 10.27 10.45 -4.00
C LYS A 94 9.96 11.41 -5.13
N ALA A 95 9.66 12.67 -4.78
CA ALA A 95 9.56 13.74 -5.77
C ALA A 95 10.95 14.30 -6.05
N THR A 96 11.47 14.09 -7.26
CA THR A 96 12.77 14.57 -7.73
C THR A 96 12.60 15.71 -8.73
N ALA A 97 13.68 16.39 -9.10
CA ALA A 97 13.66 17.41 -10.14
C ALA A 97 13.19 16.89 -11.52
N ARG A 98 13.30 15.57 -11.77
CA ARG A 98 12.88 14.92 -13.02
C ARG A 98 11.44 14.40 -13.00
N GLY A 99 10.81 14.32 -11.83
CA GLY A 99 9.53 13.63 -11.70
C GLY A 99 9.28 13.01 -10.34
N LEU A 100 8.06 12.51 -10.16
CA LEU A 100 7.70 11.61 -9.07
C LEU A 100 8.15 10.19 -9.42
N SER A 101 8.95 9.58 -8.55
CA SER A 101 9.38 8.19 -8.67
C SER A 101 8.81 7.40 -7.50
N CYS A 102 8.16 6.26 -7.79
CA CYS A 102 7.81 5.29 -6.76
C CYS A 102 8.39 3.93 -7.09
N ALA A 103 8.99 3.31 -6.09
CA ALA A 103 9.57 1.99 -6.22
C ALA A 103 9.28 1.16 -4.97
N PRO A 104 8.97 -0.15 -5.11
CA PRO A 104 8.91 -1.04 -3.96
C PRO A 104 10.31 -1.15 -3.35
N ILE A 105 10.41 -0.92 -2.04
CA ILE A 105 11.67 -0.99 -1.28
C ILE A 105 11.74 -2.20 -0.35
N HIS A 106 10.58 -2.69 0.12
CA HIS A 106 10.55 -3.83 1.02
C HIS A 106 9.27 -4.65 0.78
N LYS A 107 9.39 -5.97 0.83
CA LYS A 107 8.25 -6.89 0.79
C LYS A 107 8.42 -7.90 1.92
N SER A 108 7.38 -8.11 2.71
CA SER A 108 7.39 -9.07 3.82
C SER A 108 6.02 -9.69 4.03
N PRO A 109 5.93 -10.95 4.46
CA PRO A 109 4.65 -11.56 4.80
C PRO A 109 3.99 -10.83 5.98
N ILE A 110 2.66 -10.64 5.92
CA ILE A 110 1.92 -9.94 6.99
C ILE A 110 2.00 -10.72 8.32
N GLY A 111 2.08 -12.06 8.25
CA GLY A 111 2.15 -12.92 9.44
C GLY A 111 3.34 -12.66 10.38
N THR A 112 4.40 -12.01 9.91
CA THR A 112 5.57 -11.62 10.73
C THR A 112 5.48 -10.20 11.29
N TRP A 113 4.49 -9.40 10.92
CA TRP A 113 4.35 -8.02 11.38
C TRP A 113 3.56 -7.98 12.69
N LYS A 114 4.28 -7.84 13.82
CA LYS A 114 3.70 -7.63 15.15
C LYS A 114 2.91 -6.31 15.16
N LYS A 115 1.71 -6.38 15.71
CA LYS A 115 0.80 -5.26 15.96
C LYS A 115 1.41 -4.26 16.95
#